data_AF-A0A2G9UXR1-F1
#
_entry.id   AF-A0A2G9UXR1-F1
#
_cell.length_a   1.000
_cell.length_b   1.000
_cell.length_c   1.000
_cell.angle_alpha   90.00
_cell.angle_beta   90.00
_cell.angle_gamma   90.00
#
_symmetry.space_group_name_H-M   'P 1'
#
loop_
_entity.id
_entity.type
_entity.pdbx_description
1 polymer ?
#
loop_
_entity_poly.entity_id
_entity_poly.type
_entity_poly.pdbx_seq_one_letter_code
_entity_poly.pdbx_strand_id
1 'polypeptide(L)'
;MSITYYEEGKRIGDPFNVRSHYLLVDGYPSPSSEERFCLGYFDVENRPVPVIDARRQVGRGARFYYIGGEIPPNCNLKIFNNAEFAAQLAESVEKGYEAVYALTRLCTIRISFVKGWGADYRRQTIDATPCWIEAHLNGPLLWIDRVLRSMGAPMMAHSSFT
;
A
#
# COMPACT_ATOMS: atom_id res chain seq x y z
N MET A 1 8.08 -5.52 -1.66
CA MET A 1 6.75 -4.85 -1.75
C MET A 1 6.77 -3.92 -2.95
N SER A 2 5.62 -3.47 -3.45
CA SER A 2 5.57 -2.40 -4.46
C SER A 2 4.79 -1.20 -3.92
N ILE A 3 5.21 0.02 -4.28
CA ILE A 3 4.57 1.26 -3.86
C ILE A 3 4.08 2.04 -5.07
N THR A 4 2.83 2.51 -5.02
CA THR A 4 2.26 3.39 -6.03
C THR A 4 1.93 4.74 -5.37
N TYR A 5 2.29 5.83 -6.03
CA TYR A 5 2.03 7.19 -5.54
C TYR A 5 0.77 7.79 -6.20
N TYR A 6 0.01 8.54 -5.42
CA TYR A 6 -1.24 9.17 -5.85
C TYR A 6 -1.35 10.63 -5.39
N GLU A 7 -1.96 11.45 -6.23
CA GLU A 7 -2.38 12.83 -5.95
C GLU A 7 -3.88 12.98 -6.24
N GLU A 8 -4.70 13.28 -5.23
CA GLU A 8 -6.17 13.43 -5.35
C GLU A 8 -6.86 12.27 -6.13
N GLY A 9 -6.44 11.04 -5.85
CA GLY A 9 -6.98 9.82 -6.47
C GLY A 9 -6.39 9.49 -7.85
N LYS A 10 -5.53 10.36 -8.40
CA LYS A 10 -4.82 10.09 -9.65
C LYS A 10 -3.47 9.44 -9.38
N ARG A 11 -3.19 8.31 -10.03
CA ARG A 11 -1.87 7.67 -9.99
C ARG A 11 -0.84 8.57 -10.65
N ILE A 12 0.30 8.75 -9.98
CA ILE A 12 1.45 9.50 -10.47
C ILE A 12 2.63 8.55 -10.65
N GLY A 13 3.14 8.47 -11.88
CA GLY A 13 4.27 7.61 -12.23
C GLY A 13 3.94 6.11 -12.22
N ASP A 14 5.00 5.31 -12.32
CA ASP A 14 4.91 3.85 -12.28
C ASP A 14 5.12 3.28 -10.88
N PRO A 15 4.60 2.07 -10.58
CA PRO A 15 4.85 1.41 -9.32
C PRO A 15 6.35 1.25 -9.04
N PHE A 16 6.75 1.68 -7.85
CA PHE A 16 8.10 1.57 -7.33
C PHE A 16 8.31 0.22 -6.65
N ASN A 17 9.19 -0.62 -7.19
CA ASN A 17 9.46 -1.96 -6.65
C ASN A 17 10.54 -1.90 -5.56
N VAL A 18 10.18 -2.34 -4.36
CA VAL A 18 11.05 -2.32 -3.18
C VAL A 18 11.63 -3.70 -2.97
N ARG A 19 12.95 -3.79 -3.11
CA ARG A 19 13.73 -5.04 -2.95
C ARG A 19 14.44 -5.13 -1.59
N SER A 20 14.71 -4.00 -0.95
CA SER A 20 15.34 -3.96 0.37
C SER A 20 14.32 -4.19 1.50
N HIS A 21 14.83 -4.55 2.67
CA HIS A 21 14.07 -4.59 3.93
C HIS A 21 13.81 -3.20 4.51
N TYR A 22 14.32 -2.17 3.87
CA TYR A 22 14.17 -0.78 4.26
C TYR A 22 13.72 0.07 3.07
N LEU A 23 12.86 1.06 3.34
CA LEU A 23 12.52 2.10 2.38
C LEU A 23 12.25 3.42 3.08
N LEU A 24 12.87 4.48 2.58
CA LEU A 24 12.50 5.87 2.88
C LEU A 24 11.56 6.40 1.79
N VAL A 25 10.36 6.83 2.15
CA VAL A 25 9.50 7.62 1.26
C VAL A 25 9.54 9.07 1.72
N ASP A 26 9.99 9.99 0.88
CA ASP A 26 10.17 11.40 1.26
C ASP A 26 9.65 12.41 0.22
N GLY A 27 9.63 13.68 0.58
CA GLY A 27 9.14 14.78 -0.25
C GLY A 27 10.23 15.54 -1.00
N TYR A 28 11.49 15.09 -0.96
CA TYR A 28 12.60 15.83 -1.53
C TYR A 28 12.67 15.69 -3.07
N PRO A 29 13.18 16.71 -3.79
CA PRO A 29 13.24 16.71 -5.25
C PRO A 29 14.51 16.00 -5.75
N SER A 30 14.72 14.74 -5.36
CA SER A 30 15.86 13.92 -5.79
C SER A 30 15.37 12.70 -6.56
N PRO A 31 16.13 12.16 -7.54
CA PRO A 31 15.80 10.88 -8.15
C PRO A 31 15.65 9.78 -7.10
N SER A 32 14.70 8.87 -7.33
CA SER A 32 14.54 7.70 -6.46
C SER A 32 15.69 6.71 -6.63
N SER A 33 15.99 5.96 -5.57
CA SER A 33 16.98 4.87 -5.54
C SER A 33 16.35 3.64 -4.89
N GLU A 34 17.04 2.49 -4.85
CA GLU A 34 16.47 1.22 -4.38
C GLU A 34 15.85 1.26 -2.98
N GLU A 35 16.37 2.10 -2.09
CA GLU A 35 15.94 2.24 -0.69
C GLU A 35 15.28 3.59 -0.40
N ARG A 36 15.05 4.41 -1.44
CA ARG A 36 14.51 5.77 -1.29
C ARG A 36 13.57 6.13 -2.43
N PHE A 37 12.30 6.32 -2.12
CA PHE A 37 11.27 6.77 -3.04
C PHE A 37 10.93 8.24 -2.80
N CYS A 38 11.34 9.10 -3.73
CA CYS A 38 11.21 10.55 -3.59
C CYS A 38 9.97 11.04 -4.34
N LEU A 39 8.92 11.37 -3.58
CA LEU A 39 7.69 11.92 -4.14
C LEU A 39 7.95 13.26 -4.81
N GLY A 40 8.89 14.04 -4.27
CA GLY A 40 9.29 15.37 -4.75
C GLY A 40 9.83 15.40 -6.19
N TYR A 41 10.31 14.26 -6.71
CA TYR A 41 10.87 14.14 -8.06
C TYR A 41 9.83 14.28 -9.18
N PHE A 42 8.58 13.85 -8.93
CA PHE A 42 7.55 13.84 -9.96
C PHE A 42 7.13 15.26 -10.33
N ASP A 43 7.48 15.66 -11.55
CA ASP A 43 6.96 16.86 -12.18
C ASP A 43 5.62 16.57 -12.85
N VAL A 44 4.60 17.34 -12.50
CA VAL A 44 3.21 17.16 -12.95
C VAL A 44 2.68 18.55 -13.31
N GLU A 45 2.30 18.72 -14.57
CA GLU A 45 1.72 19.97 -15.05
C GLU A 45 0.36 20.24 -14.38
N ASN A 46 0.05 21.52 -14.18
CA ASN A 46 -1.24 21.99 -13.64
C ASN A 46 -1.63 21.36 -12.29
N ARG A 47 -0.64 21.05 -11.46
CA ARG A 47 -0.87 20.46 -10.13
C ARG A 47 -1.72 21.41 -9.24
N PRO A 48 -2.77 20.91 -8.58
CA PRO A 48 -3.60 21.73 -7.69
C PRO A 48 -2.81 22.31 -6.51
N VAL A 49 -3.15 23.53 -6.09
CA VAL A 49 -2.49 24.23 -4.97
C VAL A 49 -2.48 23.40 -3.68
N PRO A 50 -3.58 22.73 -3.26
CA PRO A 50 -3.55 21.89 -2.05
C PRO A 50 -2.53 20.74 -2.11
N VAL A 51 -2.25 20.23 -3.32
CA VAL A 51 -1.24 19.19 -3.55
C VAL A 51 0.16 19.76 -3.48
N ILE A 52 0.40 20.92 -4.12
CA ILE A 52 1.70 21.62 -4.03
C ILE A 52 2.07 21.89 -2.57
N ASP A 53 1.13 22.41 -1.78
CA ASP A 53 1.37 22.74 -0.37
C ASP A 53 1.62 21.50 0.48
N ALA A 54 0.89 20.40 0.22
CA ALA A 54 1.11 19.14 0.91
C ALA A 54 2.48 18.54 0.58
N ARG A 55 2.89 18.51 -0.69
CA ARG A 55 4.21 18.00 -1.12
C ARG A 55 5.36 18.70 -0.41
N ARG A 56 5.29 20.03 -0.30
CA ARG A 56 6.28 20.85 0.43
C ARG A 56 6.41 20.46 1.90
N GLN A 57 5.33 19.97 2.52
CA GLN A 57 5.28 19.58 3.92
C GLN A 57 5.65 18.10 4.17
N VAL A 58 5.75 17.26 3.13
CA VAL A 58 6.15 15.85 3.31
C VAL A 58 7.55 15.76 3.93
N GLY A 59 8.49 16.61 3.50
CA GLY A 59 9.83 16.69 4.09
C GLY A 59 10.55 15.34 4.12
N ARG A 60 10.97 14.90 5.31
CA ARG A 60 11.63 13.59 5.53
C ARG A 60 10.71 12.38 5.34
N GLY A 61 9.40 12.60 5.25
CA GLY A 61 8.38 11.57 5.03
C GLY A 61 8.41 10.43 6.04
N ALA A 62 8.31 9.19 5.55
CA ALA A 62 8.12 8.00 6.36
C ALA A 62 9.15 6.91 6.02
N ARG A 63 9.57 6.16 7.04
CA ARG A 63 10.46 5.00 6.91
C ARG A 63 9.67 3.71 7.10
N PHE A 64 9.86 2.79 6.18
CA PHE A 64 9.26 1.47 6.16
C PHE A 64 10.33 0.43 6.39
N TYR A 65 10.04 -0.52 7.25
CA TYR A 65 10.94 -1.62 7.57
C TYR A 65 10.17 -2.93 7.47
N TYR A 66 10.79 -3.91 6.82
CA TYR A 66 10.42 -5.30 6.92
C TYR A 66 11.33 -5.96 7.95
N ILE A 67 10.77 -6.33 9.09
CA ILE A 67 11.53 -6.85 10.24
C ILE A 67 10.99 -8.24 10.57
N GLY A 68 11.88 -9.22 10.70
CA GLY A 68 11.54 -10.59 11.09
C GLY A 68 11.45 -10.80 12.62
N GLY A 69 11.41 -9.74 13.42
CA GLY A 69 11.59 -9.78 14.88
C GLY A 69 11.23 -8.46 15.56
N GLU A 70 12.01 -8.06 16.58
CA GLU A 70 11.73 -6.87 17.39
C GLU A 70 11.81 -5.56 16.62
N ILE A 71 10.92 -4.62 16.98
CA ILE A 71 10.82 -3.30 16.36
C ILE A 71 11.99 -2.43 16.84
N PRO A 72 12.84 -1.88 15.95
CA PRO A 72 13.91 -0.97 16.35
C PRO A 72 13.36 0.24 17.14
N PRO A 73 14.13 0.82 18.09
CA PRO A 73 13.65 1.88 18.98
C PRO A 73 13.18 3.15 18.27
N ASN A 74 13.50 3.34 16.99
CA ASN A 74 13.05 4.47 16.17
C ASN A 74 11.80 4.18 15.32
N CYS A 75 11.16 3.02 15.51
CA CYS A 75 9.98 2.58 14.78
C CYS A 75 8.76 2.62 15.73
N ASN A 76 7.71 3.34 15.33
CA ASN A 76 6.58 3.67 16.21
C ASN A 76 5.31 2.86 15.93
N LEU A 77 5.27 2.08 14.84
CA LEU A 77 4.04 1.40 14.42
C LEU A 77 4.34 0.10 13.65
N LYS A 78 3.72 -0.99 14.10
CA LYS A 78 3.67 -2.24 13.36
C LYS A 78 2.43 -2.25 12.48
N ILE A 79 2.63 -2.23 11.16
CA ILE A 79 1.53 -2.12 10.19
C ILE A 79 1.03 -3.50 9.73
N PHE A 80 1.91 -4.51 9.70
CA PHE A 80 1.57 -5.85 9.24
C PHE A 80 2.39 -6.94 9.97
N ASN A 81 1.77 -8.10 10.21
CA ASN A 81 2.43 -9.27 10.78
C ASN A 81 2.20 -10.50 9.89
N ASN A 82 3.28 -11.08 9.36
CA ASN A 82 3.18 -12.27 8.52
C ASN A 82 2.67 -13.52 9.26
N ALA A 83 2.98 -13.68 10.56
CA ALA A 83 2.54 -14.84 11.33
C ALA A 83 1.03 -14.79 11.61
N GLU A 84 0.52 -13.63 12.02
CA GLU A 84 -0.93 -13.42 12.21
C GLU A 84 -1.69 -13.58 10.89
N PHE A 85 -1.14 -13.04 9.80
CA PHE A 85 -1.72 -13.20 8.47
C PHE A 85 -1.74 -14.66 8.01
N ALA A 86 -0.67 -15.43 8.25
CA ALA A 86 -0.62 -16.84 7.91
C ALA A 86 -1.69 -17.65 8.67
N ALA A 87 -1.89 -17.36 9.95
CA ALA A 87 -2.94 -17.99 10.75
C ALA A 87 -4.34 -17.64 10.22
N GLN A 88 -4.58 -16.36 9.91
CA GLN A 88 -5.85 -15.92 9.33
C GLN A 88 -6.10 -16.52 7.94
N LEU A 89 -5.07 -16.66 7.11
CA LEU A 89 -5.15 -17.31 5.82
C LEU A 89 -5.55 -18.77 5.96
N ALA A 90 -4.93 -19.51 6.88
CA ALA A 90 -5.28 -20.91 7.16
C ALA A 90 -6.74 -21.06 7.61
N GLU A 91 -7.22 -20.17 8.49
CA GLU A 91 -8.62 -20.17 8.92
C GLU A 91 -9.61 -19.85 7.79
N SER A 92 -9.24 -18.95 6.87
CA SER A 92 -10.10 -18.58 5.75
C SER A 92 -10.24 -19.68 4.69
N VAL A 93 -9.32 -20.64 4.60
CA VAL A 93 -9.43 -21.78 3.67
C VAL A 93 -10.69 -22.60 3.96
N GLU A 94 -10.97 -22.86 5.24
CA GLU A 94 -12.18 -23.57 5.69
C GLU A 94 -13.49 -22.83 5.31
N LYS A 95 -13.41 -21.51 5.11
CA LYS A 95 -14.54 -20.64 4.77
C LYS A 95 -14.78 -20.51 3.27
N GLY A 96 -13.90 -21.07 2.43
CA GLY A 96 -14.05 -21.13 0.98
C GLY A 96 -13.38 -19.98 0.21
N TYR A 97 -13.50 -20.05 -1.13
CA TYR A 97 -12.75 -19.22 -2.07
C TYR A 97 -12.91 -17.70 -1.82
N GLU A 98 -14.15 -17.23 -1.66
CA GLU A 98 -14.44 -15.80 -1.44
C GLU A 98 -13.80 -15.26 -0.16
N ALA A 99 -13.76 -16.07 0.91
CA ALA A 99 -13.14 -15.69 2.17
C ALA A 99 -11.61 -15.54 2.03
N VAL A 100 -10.97 -16.44 1.29
CA VAL A 100 -9.54 -16.35 0.96
C VAL A 100 -9.27 -15.14 0.05
N TYR A 101 -10.11 -14.94 -0.98
CA TYR A 101 -9.97 -13.81 -1.90
C TYR A 101 -10.13 -12.47 -1.19
N ALA A 102 -11.04 -12.35 -0.21
CA ALA A 102 -11.23 -11.13 0.57
C ALA A 102 -9.97 -10.71 1.36
N LEU A 103 -9.08 -11.65 1.70
CA LEU A 103 -7.82 -11.34 2.40
C LEU A 103 -6.85 -10.52 1.55
N THR A 104 -7.02 -10.47 0.22
CA THR A 104 -6.22 -9.59 -0.66
C THR A 104 -6.24 -8.14 -0.19
N ARG A 105 -7.36 -7.69 0.41
CA ARG A 105 -7.51 -6.34 0.97
C ARG A 105 -6.57 -6.05 2.14
N LEU A 106 -6.14 -7.09 2.89
CA LEU A 106 -5.19 -6.94 3.99
C LEU A 106 -3.75 -6.78 3.49
N CYS A 107 -3.48 -7.18 2.25
CA CYS A 107 -2.16 -7.06 1.63
C CYS A 107 -1.89 -5.66 1.04
N THR A 108 -2.84 -4.75 1.19
CA THR A 108 -2.75 -3.37 0.70
C THR A 108 -2.74 -2.40 1.87
N ILE A 109 -1.69 -1.60 1.96
CA ILE A 109 -1.53 -0.55 2.96
C ILE A 109 -1.65 0.80 2.27
N ARG A 110 -2.47 1.69 2.80
CA ARG A 110 -2.71 3.02 2.23
C ARG A 110 -2.36 4.10 3.25
N ILE A 111 -1.47 5.01 2.87
CA ILE A 111 -0.93 6.03 3.78
C ILE A 111 -1.00 7.39 3.10
N SER A 112 -1.71 8.33 3.74
CA SER A 112 -1.70 9.73 3.33
C SER A 112 -0.61 10.51 4.05
N PHE A 113 0.00 11.46 3.35
CA PHE A 113 0.96 12.38 3.94
C PHE A 113 0.29 13.72 4.26
N VAL A 114 0.65 14.30 5.40
CA VAL A 114 0.25 15.65 5.86
C VAL A 114 -1.24 15.80 6.21
N LYS A 115 -2.16 15.27 5.41
CA LYS A 115 -3.61 15.38 5.60
C LYS A 115 -4.22 14.02 5.96
N GLY A 116 -4.96 13.99 7.07
CA GLY A 116 -5.73 12.82 7.49
C GLY A 116 -7.05 12.67 6.74
N TRP A 117 -7.61 11.46 6.83
CA TRP A 117 -8.88 11.05 6.25
C TRP A 117 -9.57 10.03 7.16
N GLY A 118 -10.88 9.86 6.98
CA GLY A 118 -11.71 8.97 7.78
C GLY A 118 -12.80 9.72 8.56
N ALA A 119 -13.46 9.02 9.48
CA ALA A 119 -14.65 9.51 10.19
C ALA A 119 -14.42 10.87 10.87
N ASP A 120 -13.24 11.07 11.47
CA ASP A 120 -12.90 12.28 12.22
C ASP A 120 -12.33 13.41 11.36
N TYR A 121 -12.26 13.24 10.05
CA TYR A 121 -11.66 14.21 9.13
C TYR A 121 -12.66 14.73 8.11
N ARG A 122 -12.42 15.93 7.59
CA ARG A 122 -13.19 16.47 6.46
C ARG A 122 -13.16 15.53 5.23
N ARG A 123 -12.05 14.81 5.03
CA ARG A 123 -11.86 13.86 3.92
C ARG A 123 -12.33 12.49 4.37
N GLN A 124 -13.35 11.94 3.73
CA GLN A 124 -13.90 10.63 4.10
C GLN A 124 -13.22 9.47 3.37
N THR A 125 -12.57 9.74 2.24
CA THR A 125 -11.79 8.76 1.48
C THR A 125 -10.34 9.21 1.35
N ILE A 126 -9.42 8.26 1.21
CA ILE A 126 -8.02 8.58 0.97
C ILE A 126 -7.79 9.26 -0.37
N ASP A 127 -8.62 9.00 -1.38
CA ASP A 127 -8.54 9.65 -2.69
C ASP A 127 -8.75 11.16 -2.60
N ALA A 128 -9.45 11.65 -1.57
CA ALA A 128 -9.60 13.08 -1.31
C ALA A 128 -8.36 13.72 -0.65
N THR A 129 -7.34 12.92 -0.32
CA THR A 129 -6.08 13.41 0.24
C THR A 129 -5.13 13.87 -0.87
N PRO A 130 -4.39 14.97 -0.66
CA PRO A 130 -3.56 15.56 -1.69
C PRO A 130 -2.38 14.69 -2.12
N CYS A 131 -1.80 13.92 -1.18
CA CYS A 131 -0.63 13.07 -1.44
C CYS A 131 -0.75 11.80 -0.61
N TRP A 132 -0.77 10.65 -1.26
CA TRP A 132 -0.82 9.36 -0.56
C TRP A 132 -0.15 8.27 -1.36
N ILE A 133 0.19 7.17 -0.69
CA ILE A 133 0.77 5.98 -1.30
C ILE A 133 -0.06 4.74 -1.02
N GLU A 134 -0.04 3.83 -1.96
CA GLU A 134 -0.54 2.46 -1.81
C GLU A 134 0.65 1.49 -1.86
N ALA A 135 0.82 0.70 -0.81
CA ALA A 135 1.84 -0.34 -0.75
C ALA A 135 1.19 -1.73 -0.83
N HIS A 136 1.66 -2.54 -1.78
CA HIS A 136 1.26 -3.94 -1.94
C HIS A 136 2.32 -4.87 -1.35
N LEU A 137 1.86 -5.77 -0.46
CA LEU A 137 2.69 -6.76 0.21
C LEU A 137 2.79 -8.04 -0.64
N ASN A 138 3.81 -8.09 -1.50
CA ASN A 138 4.01 -9.18 -2.47
C ASN A 138 4.06 -10.58 -1.83
N GLY A 139 4.66 -10.73 -0.64
CA GLY A 139 4.75 -12.03 0.05
C GLY A 139 3.37 -12.60 0.43
N PRO A 140 2.60 -11.88 1.25
CA PRO A 140 1.20 -12.21 1.55
C PRO A 140 0.32 -12.44 0.32
N LEU A 141 0.44 -11.60 -0.72
CA LEU A 141 -0.28 -11.79 -1.98
C LEU A 141 0.08 -13.11 -2.68
N LEU A 142 1.36 -13.47 -2.69
CA LEU A 142 1.81 -14.75 -3.25
C LEU A 142 1.29 -15.95 -2.46
N TRP A 143 1.16 -15.83 -1.13
CA TRP A 143 0.56 -16.87 -0.31
C TRP A 143 -0.92 -17.07 -0.65
N ILE A 144 -1.68 -15.97 -0.80
CA ILE A 144 -3.07 -16.03 -1.26
C ILE A 144 -3.15 -16.69 -2.65
N ASP A 145 -2.37 -16.24 -3.62
CA ASP A 145 -2.39 -16.78 -4.99
C ASP A 145 -2.15 -18.29 -5.03
N ARG A 146 -1.19 -18.79 -4.24
CA ARG A 146 -0.92 -20.23 -4.12
C ARG A 146 -2.13 -21.00 -3.56
N VAL A 147 -2.77 -20.48 -2.52
CA VAL A 147 -3.95 -21.10 -1.92
C VAL A 147 -5.11 -21.10 -2.92
N LEU A 148 -5.43 -19.96 -3.52
CA LEU A 148 -6.53 -19.84 -4.50
C LEU A 148 -6.35 -20.80 -5.69
N ARG A 149 -5.11 -20.94 -6.21
CA ARG A 149 -4.82 -21.92 -7.27
C ARG A 149 -5.08 -23.36 -6.86
N SER A 150 -4.83 -23.70 -5.59
CA SER A 150 -5.07 -25.06 -5.07
C SER A 150 -6.54 -25.37 -4.80
N MET A 151 -7.37 -24.35 -4.57
CA MET A 151 -8.81 -24.51 -4.28
C MET A 151 -9.65 -24.77 -5.54
N GLY A 152 -9.07 -24.61 -6.74
CA GLY A 152 -9.82 -24.65 -8.00
C GLY A 152 -10.59 -23.35 -8.27
N ALA A 153 -11.04 -23.15 -9.51
CA ALA A 153 -11.85 -21.99 -9.87
C ALA A 153 -13.16 -21.98 -9.06
N PRO A 154 -13.66 -20.81 -8.62
CA PRO A 154 -14.94 -20.73 -7.94
C PRO A 154 -16.03 -21.32 -8.85
N MET A 155 -16.94 -22.11 -8.28
CA MET A 155 -18.06 -22.76 -8.98
C MET A 155 -19.07 -21.79 -9.62
N MET A 156 -18.73 -20.50 -9.75
CA MET A 156 -19.49 -19.59 -10.60
C MET A 156 -18.93 -19.69 -12.02
N ALA A 157 -19.52 -20.60 -12.78
CA ALA A 157 -19.62 -20.39 -14.21
C ALA A 157 -20.22 -19.00 -14.41
N HIS A 158 -19.42 -18.02 -14.80
CA HIS A 158 -19.95 -16.83 -15.44
C HIS A 158 -20.66 -17.36 -16.67
N SER A 159 -21.99 -17.45 -16.60
CA SER A 159 -22.83 -17.55 -17.78
C SER A 159 -22.47 -16.35 -18.63
N SER A 160 -21.60 -16.60 -19.60
CA SER A 160 -21.53 -15.77 -20.79
C SER A 160 -22.94 -15.75 -21.35
N PHE A 161 -23.40 -14.57 -21.78
CA PHE A 161 -24.77 -14.22 -22.20
C PHE A 161 -25.72 -13.78 -21.06
N THR A 162 -25.83 -12.46 -20.87
CA THR A 162 -26.79 -11.60 -21.58
C THR A 162 -26.28 -10.16 -21.66
#